data_AF-A0A0P9TES7-F1
#
_entry.id   AF-A0A0P9TES7-F1
#
_cell.length_a   1.000
_cell.length_b   1.000
_cell.length_c   1.000
_cell.angle_alpha   90.00
_cell.angle_beta   90.00
_cell.angle_gamma   90.00
#
_symmetry.space_group_name_H-M   'P 1'
#
loop_
_entity.id
_entity.type
_entity.pdbx_description
1 polymer ?
#
loop_
_entity_poly.entity_id
_entity_poly.type
_entity_poly.pdbx_seq_one_letter_code
_entity_poly.pdbx_strand_id
1 'polypeptide(L)'
;MMDQMALKAIEGIAGAPRAPYHSITVNRLTPIIGAEVGGVDLSQPLNAEQLTEIRRAFLENHVLVFRDQHLTVEQHKAFGRLFGPLRALPVESIDGDDPELVVVRANAQSRFAAGELWHTDGT
;
A
#
# COMPACT_ATOMS: atom_id res chain seq x y z
N MET A 1 -26.18 -18.72 0.64
CA MET A 1 -27.01 -17.57 1.02
C MET A 1 -26.15 -16.72 1.94
N MET A 2 -25.92 -15.44 1.64
CA MET A 2 -25.02 -14.60 2.44
C MET A 2 -25.70 -14.24 3.76
N ASP A 3 -24.96 -14.37 4.86
CA ASP A 3 -25.44 -14.06 6.20
C ASP A 3 -25.85 -12.58 6.33
N GLN A 4 -26.92 -12.31 7.07
CA GLN A 4 -27.53 -10.99 7.16
C GLN A 4 -26.68 -10.00 7.97
N MET A 5 -25.80 -10.50 8.85
CA MET A 5 -24.79 -9.65 9.48
C MET A 5 -23.68 -9.28 8.50
N ALA A 6 -23.22 -10.23 7.68
CA ALA A 6 -22.21 -9.97 6.65
C ALA A 6 -22.69 -8.90 5.64
N LEU A 7 -23.94 -8.95 5.20
CA LEU A 7 -24.48 -7.93 4.29
C LEU A 7 -24.50 -6.54 4.94
N LYS A 8 -24.99 -6.42 6.18
CA LYS A 8 -24.99 -5.14 6.91
C LYS A 8 -23.58 -4.59 7.13
N ALA A 9 -22.60 -5.44 7.38
CA ALA A 9 -21.20 -5.03 7.52
C ALA A 9 -20.65 -4.46 6.21
N ILE A 10 -20.92 -5.14 5.07
CA ILE A 10 -20.53 -4.66 3.74
C ILE A 10 -21.19 -3.32 3.43
N GLU A 11 -22.49 -3.16 3.69
CA GLU A 11 -23.22 -1.91 3.48
C GLU A 11 -22.64 -0.78 4.34
N GLY A 12 -22.31 -1.05 5.59
CA GLY A 12 -21.66 -0.09 6.49
C GLY A 12 -20.29 0.36 5.98
N ILE A 13 -19.46 -0.57 5.51
CA ILE A 13 -18.10 -0.27 5.03
C ILE A 13 -18.15 0.43 3.66
N ALA A 14 -18.99 -0.05 2.74
CA ALA A 14 -19.08 0.47 1.39
C ALA A 14 -19.82 1.81 1.32
N GLY A 15 -20.85 2.00 2.16
CA GLY A 15 -21.74 3.16 2.15
C GLY A 15 -21.37 4.27 3.13
N ALA A 16 -20.37 4.09 3.99
CA ALA A 16 -19.96 5.15 4.91
C ALA A 16 -19.51 6.41 4.16
N PRO A 17 -20.08 7.59 4.47
CA PRO A 17 -19.66 8.85 3.86
C PRO A 17 -18.21 9.16 4.26
N ARG A 18 -17.39 9.50 3.28
CA ARG A 18 -15.97 9.86 3.47
C ARG A 18 -15.80 11.35 3.27
N ALA A 19 -15.02 11.97 4.16
CA ALA A 19 -14.63 13.37 3.98
C ALA A 19 -13.87 13.53 2.65
N PRO A 20 -14.08 14.64 1.93
CA PRO A 20 -13.39 14.90 0.68
C PRO A 20 -11.87 14.92 0.88
N TYR A 21 -11.15 14.68 -0.21
CA TYR A 21 -9.70 14.87 -0.29
C TYR A 21 -9.44 16.20 -1.00
N HIS A 22 -8.49 16.97 -0.50
CA HIS A 22 -8.20 18.34 -0.98
C HIS A 22 -6.86 18.44 -1.70
N SER A 23 -5.86 17.66 -1.29
CA SER A 23 -4.49 17.72 -1.80
C SER A 23 -4.12 16.52 -2.70
N ILE A 24 -4.94 15.48 -2.70
CA ILE A 24 -4.80 14.27 -3.52
C ILE A 24 -6.15 13.87 -4.11
N THR A 25 -6.13 13.02 -5.14
CA THR A 25 -7.32 12.31 -5.63
C THR A 25 -7.32 10.88 -5.13
N VAL A 26 -8.48 10.34 -4.75
CA VAL A 26 -8.62 8.95 -4.30
C VAL A 26 -9.78 8.28 -5.05
N ASN A 27 -9.43 7.38 -5.97
CA ASN A 27 -10.38 6.63 -6.78
C ASN A 27 -10.46 5.19 -6.27
N ARG A 28 -11.57 4.82 -5.61
CA ARG A 28 -11.74 3.46 -5.08
C ARG A 28 -11.77 2.43 -6.21
N LEU A 29 -11.00 1.36 -6.04
CA LEU A 29 -10.95 0.24 -7.00
C LEU A 29 -12.12 -0.72 -6.77
N THR A 30 -12.49 -0.95 -5.51
CA THR A 30 -13.64 -1.79 -5.13
C THR A 30 -14.43 -1.18 -3.98
N PRO A 31 -15.65 -1.67 -3.70
CA PRO A 31 -16.46 -1.22 -2.57
C PRO A 31 -15.87 -1.53 -1.18
N ILE A 32 -14.86 -2.40 -1.08
CA ILE A 32 -14.30 -2.84 0.20
C ILE A 32 -12.85 -2.43 0.36
N ILE A 33 -12.00 -2.73 -0.61
CA ILE A 33 -10.54 -2.56 -0.51
C ILE A 33 -9.94 -1.98 -1.79
N GLY A 34 -8.84 -1.26 -1.66
CA GLY A 34 -8.07 -0.75 -2.79
C GLY A 34 -8.54 0.63 -3.24
N ALA A 35 -7.59 1.54 -3.41
CA ALA A 35 -7.81 2.81 -4.11
C ALA A 35 -6.57 3.21 -4.92
N GLU A 36 -6.80 3.81 -6.09
CA GLU A 36 -5.78 4.51 -6.84
C GLU A 36 -5.67 5.95 -6.32
N VAL A 37 -4.45 6.39 -6.02
CA VAL A 37 -4.16 7.73 -5.50
C VAL A 37 -3.37 8.51 -6.55
N GLY A 38 -3.80 9.76 -6.78
CA GLY A 38 -3.20 10.67 -7.75
C GLY A 38 -3.06 12.09 -7.19
N GLY A 39 -2.50 13.00 -7.97
CA GLY A 39 -2.22 14.38 -7.54
C GLY A 39 -1.01 14.50 -6.61
N VAL A 40 -0.16 13.48 -6.56
CA VAL A 40 1.05 13.43 -5.73
C VAL A 40 2.22 12.85 -6.50
N ASP A 41 3.41 13.41 -6.26
CA ASP A 41 4.70 12.90 -6.75
C ASP A 41 5.50 12.40 -5.55
N LEU A 42 5.67 11.07 -5.44
CA LEU A 42 6.36 10.43 -4.33
C LEU A 42 7.90 10.56 -4.43
N SER A 43 8.42 11.11 -5.54
CA SER A 43 9.84 11.43 -5.67
C SER A 43 10.24 12.68 -4.86
N GLN A 44 9.26 13.45 -4.39
CA GLN A 44 9.43 14.68 -3.63
C GLN A 44 8.92 14.54 -2.18
N PRO A 45 9.43 15.36 -1.23
CA PRO A 45 8.85 15.45 0.10
C PRO A 45 7.37 15.84 0.05
N LEU A 46 6.53 15.09 0.74
CA LEU A 46 5.11 15.40 0.86
C LEU A 46 4.88 16.55 1.83
N ASN A 47 3.93 17.41 1.52
CA ASN A 47 3.44 18.39 2.49
C ASN A 47 2.60 17.69 3.58
N ALA A 48 2.32 18.40 4.68
CA ALA A 48 1.63 17.85 5.83
C ALA A 48 0.19 17.40 5.52
N GLU A 49 -0.51 18.10 4.62
CA GLU A 49 -1.87 17.77 4.22
C GLU A 49 -1.90 16.49 3.39
N GLN A 50 -1.02 16.37 2.38
CA GLN A 50 -0.88 15.16 1.57
C GLN A 50 -0.56 13.93 2.42
N LEU A 51 0.38 14.04 3.36
CA LEU A 51 0.71 12.92 4.25
C LEU A 51 -0.48 12.52 5.13
N THR A 52 -1.21 13.50 5.67
CA THR A 52 -2.40 13.26 6.48
C THR A 52 -3.47 12.55 5.66
N GLU A 53 -3.71 13.01 4.44
CA GLU A 53 -4.70 12.46 3.53
C GLU A 53 -4.32 11.06 3.03
N ILE A 54 -3.06 10.79 2.72
CA ILE A 54 -2.58 9.46 2.33
C ILE A 54 -2.75 8.46 3.48
N ARG A 55 -2.38 8.84 4.71
CA ARG A 55 -2.58 7.97 5.89
C ARG A 55 -4.06 7.67 6.12
N ARG A 56 -4.93 8.67 5.99
CA ARG A 56 -6.38 8.47 6.05
C ARG A 56 -6.87 7.54 4.94
N ALA A 57 -6.45 7.78 3.69
CA ALA A 57 -6.81 6.94 2.56
C ALA A 57 -6.37 5.48 2.77
N PHE A 58 -5.18 5.26 3.36
CA PHE A 58 -4.68 3.93 3.68
C PHE A 58 -5.57 3.23 4.72
N LEU A 59 -5.97 3.92 5.78
CA LEU A 59 -6.88 3.35 6.78
C LEU A 59 -8.28 3.05 6.22
N GLU A 60 -8.78 3.90 5.31
CA GLU A 60 -10.10 3.74 4.69
C GLU A 60 -10.15 2.68 3.58
N ASN A 61 -9.02 2.34 2.95
CA ASN A 61 -8.98 1.47 1.75
C ASN A 61 -8.04 0.28 1.88
N HIS A 62 -7.22 0.20 2.92
CA HIS A 62 -6.22 -0.84 3.25
C HIS A 62 -5.08 -1.05 2.24
N VAL A 63 -5.33 -0.84 0.94
CA VAL A 63 -4.34 -0.93 -0.14
C VAL A 63 -4.44 0.34 -0.98
N LEU A 64 -3.31 0.98 -1.22
CA LEU A 64 -3.20 2.15 -2.09
C LEU A 64 -2.29 1.83 -3.28
N VAL A 65 -2.68 2.32 -4.46
CA VAL A 65 -1.89 2.19 -5.69
C VAL A 65 -1.54 3.60 -6.18
N PHE A 66 -0.26 3.86 -6.39
CA PHE A 66 0.25 5.10 -6.98
C PHE A 66 0.81 4.78 -8.36
N ARG A 67 0.16 5.28 -9.42
CA ARG A 67 0.57 5.04 -10.80
C ARG A 67 1.76 5.95 -11.18
N ASP A 68 2.53 5.51 -12.16
CA ASP A 68 3.54 6.29 -12.88
C ASP A 68 4.65 6.93 -12.01
N GLN A 69 4.93 6.34 -10.85
CA GLN A 69 6.00 6.77 -9.95
C GLN A 69 7.34 6.18 -10.37
N HIS A 70 8.31 7.04 -10.67
CA HIS A 70 9.68 6.67 -11.01
C HIS A 70 10.59 7.04 -9.84
N LEU A 71 10.81 6.10 -8.93
CA LEU A 71 11.54 6.35 -7.68
C LEU A 71 12.92 5.72 -7.70
N THR A 72 13.90 6.43 -7.14
CA THR A 72 15.13 5.79 -6.67
C THR A 72 14.84 4.92 -5.44
N VAL A 73 15.75 3.99 -5.12
CA VAL A 73 15.65 3.15 -3.91
C VAL A 73 15.49 4.02 -2.65
N GLU A 74 16.29 5.08 -2.52
CA GLU A 74 16.22 5.98 -1.37
C GLU A 74 14.89 6.75 -1.29
N GLN A 75 14.31 7.16 -2.43
CA GLN A 75 12.98 7.77 -2.44
C GLN A 75 11.88 6.77 -2.03
N HIS A 76 11.96 5.53 -2.51
CA HIS A 76 11.03 4.47 -2.08
C HIS A 76 11.12 4.22 -0.57
N LYS A 77 12.34 4.10 -0.04
CA LYS A 77 12.58 3.95 1.41
C LYS A 77 12.09 5.16 2.19
N ALA A 78 12.35 6.38 1.70
CA ALA A 78 11.87 7.61 2.33
C ALA A 78 10.34 7.64 2.42
N PHE A 79 9.63 7.22 1.37
CA PHE A 79 8.18 7.09 1.40
C PHE A 79 7.72 6.02 2.39
N GLY A 80 8.34 4.84 2.40
CA GLY A 80 8.03 3.79 3.38
C GLY A 80 8.18 4.24 4.83
N ARG A 81 9.21 5.05 5.13
CA ARG A 81 9.46 5.63 6.45
C ARG A 81 8.35 6.56 6.95
N LEU A 82 7.49 7.05 6.05
CA LEU A 82 6.32 7.85 6.44
C LEU A 82 5.26 7.02 7.17
N PHE A 83 5.33 5.69 7.13
CA PHE A 83 4.42 4.77 7.82
C PHE A 83 5.02 4.15 9.09
N GLY A 84 6.33 4.29 9.31
CA GLY A 84 7.05 3.74 10.46
C GLY A 84 8.50 3.40 10.13
N PRO A 85 9.29 2.90 11.09
CA PRO A 85 10.65 2.44 10.82
C PRO A 85 10.63 1.26 9.83
N LEU A 86 11.57 1.24 8.89
CA LEU A 86 11.74 0.10 7.99
C LEU A 86 12.37 -1.06 8.77
N ARG A 87 11.91 -2.28 8.49
CA ARG A 87 12.50 -3.50 9.05
C ARG A 87 13.77 -3.85 8.28
N ALA A 88 14.89 -3.89 8.98
CA ALA A 88 16.14 -4.43 8.45
C ALA A 88 16.14 -5.96 8.54
N LEU A 89 16.52 -6.65 7.46
CA LEU A 89 16.74 -8.10 7.41
C LEU A 89 18.24 -8.40 7.25
N PRO A 90 18.70 -9.58 7.72
CA PRO A 90 20.07 -10.02 7.44
C PRO A 90 20.32 -10.09 5.92
N VAL A 91 21.43 -9.53 5.45
CA VAL A 91 21.73 -9.41 4.00
C VAL A 91 21.84 -10.78 3.35
N GLU A 92 22.34 -11.79 4.07
CA GLU A 92 22.39 -13.18 3.62
C GLU A 92 21.02 -13.83 3.37
N SER A 93 19.94 -13.20 3.84
CA SER A 93 18.57 -13.70 3.71
C SER A 93 17.75 -12.98 2.64
N ILE A 94 18.36 -12.01 1.92
CA ILE A 94 17.70 -11.19 0.91
C ILE A 94 18.54 -11.11 -0.37
N ASP A 95 17.86 -10.88 -1.50
CA ASP A 95 18.52 -10.59 -2.76
C ASP A 95 18.93 -9.10 -2.78
N GLY A 96 20.21 -8.80 -2.54
CA GLY A 96 20.76 -7.45 -2.56
C GLY A 96 21.76 -7.19 -1.44
N ASP A 97 22.16 -5.93 -1.27
CA ASP A 97 23.08 -5.47 -0.22
C ASP A 97 22.44 -4.45 0.75
N ASP A 98 21.22 -4.00 0.48
CA ASP A 98 20.46 -3.08 1.33
C ASP A 98 19.53 -3.86 2.29
N PRO A 99 19.80 -3.87 3.61
CA PRO A 99 19.02 -4.65 4.57
C PRO A 99 17.57 -4.17 4.72
N GLU A 100 17.23 -2.96 4.29
CA GLU A 100 15.86 -2.41 4.35
C GLU A 100 15.06 -2.64 3.06
N LEU A 101 15.64 -3.30 2.05
CA LEU A 101 15.01 -3.55 0.75
C LEU A 101 14.95 -5.05 0.44
N VAL A 102 13.74 -5.57 0.26
CA VAL A 102 13.52 -6.94 -0.21
C VAL A 102 13.14 -6.91 -1.68
N VAL A 103 13.94 -7.58 -2.53
CA VAL A 103 13.61 -7.76 -3.95
C VAL A 103 12.67 -8.96 -4.11
N VAL A 104 11.43 -8.69 -4.49
CA VAL A 104 10.46 -9.73 -4.85
C VAL A 104 10.50 -9.94 -6.37
N ARG A 105 10.93 -11.12 -6.81
CA ARG A 105 11.07 -11.46 -8.24
C ARG A 105 10.64 -12.91 -8.50
N ALA A 106 9.87 -13.10 -9.56
CA ALA A 106 9.60 -14.41 -10.14
C ALA A 106 9.81 -14.36 -11.67
N ASN A 107 10.33 -15.43 -12.25
CA ASN A 107 10.49 -15.59 -13.69
C ASN A 107 10.07 -16.99 -14.14
N ALA A 108 10.17 -17.30 -15.44
CA ALA A 108 9.76 -18.59 -15.98
C ALA A 108 10.52 -19.81 -15.43
N GLN A 109 11.67 -19.60 -14.80
CA GLN A 109 12.48 -20.64 -14.16
C GLN A 109 12.23 -20.73 -12.64
N SER A 110 11.49 -19.79 -12.06
CA SER A 110 11.13 -19.82 -10.65
C SER A 110 10.21 -21.01 -10.36
N ARG A 111 10.62 -21.86 -9.42
CA ARG A 111 9.82 -23.01 -8.98
C ARG A 111 8.60 -22.57 -8.14
N PHE A 112 8.72 -21.45 -7.44
CA PHE A 112 7.68 -20.83 -6.60
C PHE A 112 7.75 -19.32 -6.78
N ALA A 113 6.61 -18.64 -6.67
CA ALA A 113 6.56 -17.19 -6.60
C ALA A 113 6.35 -16.75 -5.14
N ALA A 114 7.16 -15.81 -4.67
CA ALA A 114 6.97 -15.23 -3.34
C ALA A 114 5.55 -14.63 -3.24
N GLY A 115 4.84 -15.01 -2.19
CA GLY A 115 3.46 -14.58 -1.94
C GLY A 115 2.38 -15.25 -2.80
N GLU A 116 2.67 -16.39 -3.46
CA GLU A 116 1.69 -17.10 -4.31
C GLU A 116 0.49 -17.69 -3.55
N LEU A 117 0.59 -17.85 -2.23
CA LEU A 117 -0.50 -18.31 -1.36
C LEU A 117 -1.13 -17.12 -0.62
N TRP A 118 -2.40 -17.24 -0.22
CA TRP A 118 -3.04 -16.27 0.66
C TRP A 118 -2.35 -16.23 2.03
N HIS A 119 -1.82 -15.08 2.40
CA HIS A 119 -1.09 -14.87 3.66
C HIS A 119 -1.15 -13.40 4.08
N THR A 120 -0.61 -13.12 5.26
CA THR A 120 -0.14 -11.80 5.67
C THR A 120 1.30 -11.94 6.12
N ASP A 121 2.13 -10.94 5.83
CA ASP A 121 3.55 -11.02 6.14
C ASP A 121 3.82 -11.03 7.65
N GLY A 122 4.75 -11.88 8.08
CA GLY A 122 5.33 -11.83 9.43
C GLY A 122 4.40 -12.21 10.58
N THR A 123 3.37 -13.03 10.34
CA THR A 123 2.58 -13.70 11.41
C THR A 123 3.45 -14.59 12.29
#